data_AF-I3EB77-F1
#
_entry.id   AF-I3EB77-F1
#
_cell.length_a   1.000
_cell.length_b   1.000
_cell.length_c   1.000
_cell.angle_alpha   90.00
_cell.angle_beta   90.00
_cell.angle_gamma   90.00
#
_symmetry.space_group_name_H-M   'P 1'
#
loop_
_entity.id
_entity.type
_entity.pdbx_description
1 polymer ?
#
loop_
_entity_poly.entity_id
_entity_poly.type
_entity_poly.pdbx_seq_one_letter_code
_entity_poly.pdbx_strand_id
1 'polypeptide(L)'
;MMQQNLLGAICLAFDYKSNGGIRMIPKYPYYSYELRCRQVPITFPPQHQDVQPGLEYVMNPVPISDNPEYKGSGKLAGKVAIITGGDSGIGRAIAIGFAKEGADIAIAYLYERKDAEATKRMVERYGRHCLLIEGDLRQPSFSVEVVKRTLESYGKLDILILNQGVQFLQESILDISNEQLENTYRTNIFPHFYMTKAALPYLKPGSSIVSTASVTEIYAPES
;
A
#
# COMPACT_ATOMS: atom_id res chain seq x y z
N MET A 1 -4.75 18.94 23.40
CA MET A 1 -3.82 18.83 24.54
C MET A 1 -4.53 18.04 25.63
N MET A 2 -3.82 17.12 26.30
CA MET A 2 -4.25 15.96 27.15
C MET A 2 -4.66 14.72 26.33
N GLN A 3 -3.81 13.71 26.10
CA GLN A 3 -3.10 12.71 26.94
C GLN A 3 -3.96 11.53 27.44
N GLN A 4 -3.66 10.37 26.83
CA GLN A 4 -3.39 9.02 27.39
C GLN A 4 -4.37 8.34 28.35
N ASN A 5 -4.80 7.12 27.96
CA ASN A 5 -4.61 5.82 28.64
C ASN A 5 -5.16 4.72 27.71
N LEU A 6 -4.37 3.88 27.02
CA LEU A 6 -3.65 2.66 27.45
C LEU A 6 -4.51 1.67 28.25
N LEU A 7 -4.91 0.57 27.58
CA LEU A 7 -4.88 -0.86 27.99
C LEU A 7 -6.08 -1.63 27.41
N GLY A 8 -5.86 -2.30 26.28
CA GLY A 8 -6.72 -3.36 25.77
C GLY A 8 -5.83 -4.54 25.37
N ALA A 9 -5.78 -5.54 26.24
CA ALA A 9 -4.92 -6.71 26.09
C ALA A 9 -5.28 -7.52 24.85
N ILE A 10 -4.22 -7.91 24.13
CA ILE A 10 -4.20 -8.91 23.08
C ILE A 10 -4.69 -10.25 23.65
N CYS A 11 -5.71 -10.85 23.03
CA CYS A 11 -5.96 -12.28 23.14
C CYS A 11 -6.52 -12.77 21.80
N LEU A 12 -5.63 -13.27 20.95
CA LEU A 12 -5.97 -14.14 19.83
C LEU A 12 -6.48 -15.47 20.41
N ALA A 13 -7.80 -15.59 20.56
CA ALA A 13 -8.41 -16.91 20.65
C ALA A 13 -8.68 -17.36 19.20
N PHE A 14 -7.76 -18.15 18.65
CA PHE A 14 -8.13 -19.10 17.60
C PHE A 14 -9.19 -20.01 18.20
N ASP A 15 -10.44 -19.88 17.79
CA ASP A 15 -11.52 -20.75 18.24
C ASP A 15 -11.42 -22.10 17.51
N TYR A 16 -10.41 -22.87 17.90
CA TYR A 16 -10.31 -24.28 17.54
C TYR A 16 -11.40 -25.01 18.34
N LYS A 17 -12.47 -25.43 17.68
CA LYS A 17 -13.47 -26.36 18.24
C LYS A 17 -12.80 -27.71 18.53
N SER A 18 -12.02 -27.79 19.60
CA SER A 18 -11.70 -29.07 20.21
C SER A 18 -12.95 -29.56 20.93
N ASN A 19 -13.50 -30.68 20.45
CA ASN A 19 -14.43 -31.51 21.22
C ASN A 19 -13.69 -32.06 22.46
N GLY A 20 -13.57 -31.24 23.51
CA GLY A 20 -12.82 -31.57 24.71
C GLY A 20 -12.56 -30.36 25.61
N GLY A 21 -13.60 -29.91 26.32
CA GLY A 21 -13.51 -29.18 27.60
C GLY A 21 -12.45 -28.09 27.73
N ILE A 22 -12.50 -27.04 26.91
CA ILE A 22 -11.74 -25.81 27.18
C ILE A 22 -12.40 -25.11 28.38
N ARG A 23 -11.71 -25.06 29.52
CA ARG A 23 -12.11 -24.21 30.65
C ARG A 23 -12.11 -22.76 30.16
N MET A 24 -13.30 -22.18 29.95
CA MET A 24 -13.44 -20.75 29.64
C MET A 24 -12.68 -19.94 30.69
N ILE A 25 -11.86 -19.00 30.22
CA ILE A 25 -11.21 -18.02 31.10
C ILE A 25 -12.34 -17.32 31.87
N PRO A 26 -12.33 -17.32 33.21
CA PRO A 26 -13.37 -16.67 34.00
C PRO A 26 -13.38 -15.17 33.67
N LYS A 27 -14.48 -14.68 33.10
CA LYS A 27 -14.71 -13.27 32.82
C LYS A 27 -15.68 -12.72 33.88
N TYR A 28 -15.41 -11.50 34.36
CA TYR A 28 -16.37 -10.79 35.18
C TYR A 28 -17.65 -10.53 34.38
N PRO A 29 -18.85 -10.65 34.99
CA PRO A 29 -20.08 -10.27 34.32
C PRO A 29 -20.06 -8.76 34.00
N TYR A 30 -20.60 -8.38 32.85
CA TYR A 30 -20.81 -6.98 32.51
C TYR A 30 -21.72 -6.32 33.55
N TYR A 31 -21.31 -5.15 34.04
CA TYR A 31 -22.05 -4.42 35.08
C TYR A 31 -23.42 -3.90 34.58
N SER A 32 -23.49 -3.44 33.34
CA SER A 32 -24.72 -2.95 32.68
C SER A 32 -24.51 -2.85 31.17
N TYR A 33 -25.59 -2.60 30.41
CA TYR A 33 -25.53 -2.33 28.97
C TYR A 33 -26.08 -0.94 28.68
N GLU A 34 -25.48 -0.26 27.70
CA GLU A 34 -25.94 1.02 27.17
C GLU A 34 -26.27 0.85 25.68
N LEU A 35 -27.47 1.24 25.27
CA LEU A 35 -27.86 1.22 23.86
C LEU A 35 -27.42 2.54 23.20
N ARG A 36 -26.43 2.46 22.31
CA ARG A 36 -25.90 3.62 21.58
C ARG A 36 -26.47 3.68 20.17
N CYS A 37 -27.48 4.52 19.96
CA CYS A 37 -27.90 4.90 18.60
C CYS A 37 -26.88 5.90 18.04
N ARG A 38 -26.20 5.53 16.94
CA ARG A 38 -25.26 6.42 16.24
C ARG A 38 -25.76 6.70 14.83
N GLN A 39 -25.79 7.97 14.46
CA GLN A 39 -25.94 8.36 13.06
C GLN A 39 -24.62 8.03 12.34
N VAL A 40 -24.68 7.11 11.38
CA VAL A 40 -23.53 6.74 10.56
C VAL A 40 -23.62 7.53 9.26
N PRO A 41 -22.65 8.41 8.95
CA PRO A 41 -22.64 9.10 7.67
C PRO A 41 -22.37 8.09 6.55
N ILE A 42 -23.20 8.14 5.50
CA ILE A 42 -22.94 7.40 4.26
C ILE A 42 -22.00 8.27 3.42
N THR A 43 -20.71 7.93 3.42
CA THR A 43 -19.68 8.76 2.77
C THR A 43 -19.57 8.49 1.27
N PHE A 44 -19.89 7.28 0.81
CA PHE A 44 -19.67 6.87 -0.58
C PHE A 44 -20.87 6.09 -1.14
N PRO A 45 -21.16 6.20 -2.45
CA PRO A 45 -22.15 5.34 -3.10
C PRO A 45 -21.67 3.88 -3.11
N PRO A 46 -22.58 2.89 -3.02
CA PRO A 46 -22.25 1.49 -3.22
C PRO A 46 -21.58 1.26 -4.57
N GLN A 47 -20.42 0.60 -4.59
CA GLN A 47 -19.68 0.30 -5.80
C GLN A 47 -18.80 -0.96 -5.59
N HIS A 48 -18.56 -1.71 -6.66
CA HIS A 48 -17.69 -2.88 -6.69
C HIS A 48 -17.00 -2.97 -8.06
N GLN A 49 -15.82 -3.58 -8.11
CA GLN A 49 -15.11 -3.90 -9.34
C GLN A 49 -14.73 -5.38 -9.31
N ASP A 50 -15.08 -6.12 -10.37
CA ASP A 50 -14.88 -7.58 -10.43
C ASP A 50 -13.42 -7.99 -10.74
N VAL A 51 -12.52 -7.00 -10.88
CA VAL A 51 -11.11 -7.21 -11.23
C VAL A 51 -10.19 -6.63 -10.16
N GLN A 52 -9.07 -7.33 -9.93
CA GLN A 52 -7.94 -6.82 -9.14
C GLN A 52 -6.63 -6.93 -9.94
N PRO A 53 -5.75 -5.93 -9.90
CA PRO A 53 -5.93 -4.62 -9.27
C PRO A 53 -7.09 -3.80 -9.86
N GLY A 54 -7.71 -2.97 -9.02
CA GLY A 54 -8.84 -2.13 -9.41
C GLY A 54 -8.40 -0.87 -10.16
N LEU A 55 -9.34 -0.24 -10.84
CA LEU A 55 -9.12 0.94 -11.67
C LEU A 55 -9.63 2.18 -10.95
N GLU A 56 -8.73 3.10 -10.60
CA GLU A 56 -9.07 4.28 -9.80
C GLU A 56 -9.98 5.23 -10.56
N TYR A 57 -9.77 5.37 -11.88
CA TYR A 57 -10.61 6.21 -12.74
C TYR A 57 -12.08 5.76 -12.85
N VAL A 58 -12.43 4.56 -12.38
CA VAL A 58 -13.81 4.02 -12.36
C VAL A 58 -14.52 4.34 -11.04
N MET A 59 -13.78 4.72 -10.00
CA MET A 59 -14.34 4.97 -8.67
C MET A 59 -15.21 6.22 -8.63
N ASN A 60 -16.22 6.21 -7.76
CA ASN A 60 -17.09 7.36 -7.50
C ASN A 60 -17.27 7.58 -5.99
N PRO A 61 -16.78 8.69 -5.39
CA PRO A 61 -15.94 9.70 -6.02
C PRO A 61 -14.54 9.14 -6.32
N VAL A 62 -13.84 9.80 -7.24
CA VAL A 62 -12.42 9.54 -7.48
C VAL A 62 -11.63 9.92 -6.23
N PRO A 63 -10.65 9.11 -5.78
CA PRO A 63 -9.79 9.45 -4.66
C PRO A 63 -9.09 10.81 -4.83
N ILE A 64 -8.90 11.50 -3.71
CA ILE A 64 -8.14 12.74 -3.66
C ILE A 64 -6.68 12.38 -3.39
N SER A 65 -5.86 12.36 -4.45
CA SER A 65 -4.43 12.02 -4.34
C SER A 65 -3.51 13.25 -4.29
N ASP A 66 -4.04 14.44 -4.50
CA ASP A 66 -3.30 15.70 -4.50
C ASP A 66 -3.98 16.73 -3.59
N ASN A 67 -3.21 17.37 -2.73
CA ASN A 67 -3.61 18.56 -1.98
C ASN A 67 -2.93 19.79 -2.60
N PRO A 68 -3.64 20.64 -3.38
CA PRO A 68 -3.07 21.83 -4.00
C PRO A 68 -2.40 22.81 -3.03
N GLU A 69 -2.85 22.85 -1.76
CA GLU A 69 -2.29 23.75 -0.74
C GLU A 69 -0.94 23.28 -0.21
N TYR A 70 -0.58 22.01 -0.42
CA TYR A 70 0.74 21.51 -0.03
C TYR A 70 1.81 22.07 -0.95
N LYS A 71 2.70 22.90 -0.38
CA LYS A 71 3.87 23.48 -1.05
C LYS A 71 5.11 22.73 -0.61
N GLY A 72 5.77 22.06 -1.56
CA GLY A 72 7.02 21.36 -1.28
C GLY A 72 8.13 22.31 -0.87
N SER A 73 9.04 21.83 -0.03
CA SER A 73 10.18 22.62 0.47
C SER A 73 11.52 22.12 -0.06
N GLY A 74 11.51 21.34 -1.14
CA GLY A 74 12.72 20.81 -1.78
C GLY A 74 13.41 19.70 -0.98
N LYS A 75 12.72 18.99 -0.09
CA LYS A 75 13.32 17.95 0.78
C LYS A 75 13.95 16.81 -0.01
N LEU A 76 13.45 16.56 -1.23
CA LEU A 76 13.90 15.50 -2.11
C LEU A 76 14.49 16.08 -3.41
N ALA A 77 14.96 17.32 -3.38
CA ALA A 77 15.47 18.01 -4.57
C ALA A 77 16.56 17.19 -5.26
N GLY A 78 16.31 16.86 -6.53
CA GLY A 78 17.22 16.10 -7.38
C GLY A 78 17.33 14.62 -7.00
N LYS A 79 16.48 14.06 -6.13
CA LYS A 79 16.44 12.63 -5.83
C LYS A 79 15.70 11.86 -6.91
N VAL A 80 16.00 10.56 -7.03
CA VAL A 80 15.28 9.64 -7.92
C VAL A 80 14.63 8.54 -7.10
N ALA A 81 13.33 8.34 -7.28
CA ALA A 81 12.55 7.35 -6.55
C ALA A 81 11.92 6.31 -7.48
N ILE A 82 11.99 5.03 -7.11
CA ILE A 82 11.13 3.98 -7.67
C ILE A 82 9.94 3.80 -6.72
N ILE A 83 8.72 3.80 -7.26
CA ILE A 83 7.48 3.53 -6.53
C ILE A 83 6.76 2.37 -7.21
N THR A 84 6.63 1.26 -6.49
CA THR A 84 5.84 0.11 -6.94
C THR A 84 4.35 0.33 -6.59
N GLY A 85 3.45 0.03 -7.53
CA GLY A 85 2.03 0.39 -7.40
C GLY A 85 1.84 1.91 -7.27
N GLY A 86 2.66 2.69 -7.97
CA GLY A 86 2.62 4.16 -7.95
C GLY A 86 1.55 4.77 -8.88
N ASP A 87 0.84 3.95 -9.63
CA ASP A 87 -0.17 4.36 -10.61
C ASP A 87 -1.47 4.88 -9.95
N SER A 88 -1.78 4.41 -8.74
CA SER A 88 -3.05 4.66 -8.05
C SER A 88 -2.88 4.73 -6.53
N GLY A 89 -3.95 5.13 -5.84
CA GLY A 89 -4.10 5.09 -4.39
C GLY A 89 -2.99 5.84 -3.64
N ILE A 90 -2.44 5.17 -2.62
CA ILE A 90 -1.35 5.70 -1.78
C ILE A 90 -0.10 5.93 -2.62
N GLY A 91 0.22 5.04 -3.56
CA GLY A 91 1.40 5.16 -4.41
C GLY A 91 1.35 6.41 -5.30
N ARG A 92 0.18 6.72 -5.87
CA ARG A 92 -0.07 7.97 -6.60
C ARG A 92 0.17 9.20 -5.73
N ALA A 93 -0.37 9.21 -4.50
CA ALA A 93 -0.18 10.32 -3.57
C ALA A 93 1.30 10.50 -3.19
N ILE A 94 2.04 9.41 -2.99
CA ILE A 94 3.49 9.44 -2.76
C ILE A 94 4.22 10.03 -3.96
N ALA A 95 3.91 9.58 -5.19
CA ALA A 95 4.53 10.08 -6.41
C ALA A 95 4.36 11.60 -6.55
N ILE A 96 3.14 12.10 -6.31
CA ILE A 96 2.83 13.54 -6.37
C ILE A 96 3.55 14.30 -5.25
N GLY A 97 3.53 13.80 -4.01
CA GLY A 97 4.24 14.42 -2.89
C GLY A 97 5.75 14.50 -3.13
N PHE A 98 6.35 13.44 -3.66
CA PHE A 98 7.77 13.40 -4.00
C PHE A 98 8.11 14.36 -5.13
N ALA A 99 7.25 14.47 -6.15
CA ALA A 99 7.42 15.44 -7.23
C ALA A 99 7.43 16.87 -6.70
N LYS A 100 6.50 17.22 -5.80
CA LYS A 100 6.47 18.53 -5.13
C LYS A 100 7.73 18.81 -4.32
N GLU A 101 8.33 17.78 -3.72
CA GLU A 101 9.60 17.90 -3.00
C GLU A 101 10.84 17.88 -3.91
N GLY A 102 10.66 17.76 -5.23
CA GLY A 102 11.71 17.91 -6.23
C GLY A 102 12.37 16.62 -6.72
N ALA A 103 11.74 15.46 -6.52
CA ALA A 103 12.26 14.17 -6.99
C ALA A 103 11.73 13.77 -8.37
N ASP A 104 12.54 13.08 -9.17
CA ASP A 104 12.08 12.34 -10.35
C ASP A 104 11.60 10.94 -9.97
N ILE A 105 10.59 10.46 -10.68
CA ILE A 105 9.81 9.29 -10.27
C ILE A 105 9.83 8.21 -11.36
N ALA A 106 10.14 6.97 -11.00
CA ALA A 106 9.84 5.79 -11.80
C ALA A 106 8.68 5.01 -11.15
N ILE A 107 7.63 4.71 -11.90
CA ILE A 107 6.46 3.96 -11.44
C ILE A 107 6.48 2.58 -12.07
N ALA A 108 6.50 1.55 -11.22
CA ALA A 108 6.28 0.16 -11.63
C ALA A 108 4.83 -0.25 -11.31
N TYR A 109 4.08 -0.69 -12.31
CA TYR A 109 2.64 -1.01 -12.21
C TYR A 109 2.29 -2.17 -13.16
N LEU A 110 1.10 -2.77 -13.01
CA LEU A 110 0.78 -4.03 -13.67
C LEU A 110 0.22 -3.86 -15.09
N TYR A 111 -0.96 -3.24 -15.22
CA TYR A 111 -1.63 -3.04 -16.52
C TYR A 111 -2.50 -1.77 -16.58
N GLU A 112 -2.60 -1.02 -15.49
CA GLU A 112 -3.51 0.11 -15.23
C GLU A 112 -3.05 1.40 -15.95
N ARG A 113 -2.75 1.31 -17.26
CA ARG A 113 -2.11 2.37 -18.06
C ARG A 113 -2.76 3.73 -17.89
N LYS A 114 -4.10 3.79 -17.87
CA LYS A 114 -4.84 5.05 -17.74
C LYS A 114 -4.60 5.73 -16.38
N ASP A 115 -4.48 4.94 -15.32
CA ASP A 115 -4.15 5.43 -13.99
C ASP A 115 -2.68 5.84 -13.87
N ALA A 116 -1.78 5.03 -14.43
CA ALA A 116 -0.36 5.35 -14.49
C ALA A 116 -0.08 6.65 -15.27
N GLU A 117 -0.74 6.84 -16.41
CA GLU A 117 -0.65 8.08 -17.19
C GLU A 117 -1.26 9.28 -16.46
N ALA A 118 -2.33 9.08 -15.69
CA ALA A 118 -2.89 10.14 -14.86
C ALA A 118 -1.87 10.59 -13.83
N THR A 119 -1.25 9.65 -13.10
CA THR A 119 -0.19 9.96 -12.14
C THR A 119 1.00 10.64 -12.81
N LYS A 120 1.45 10.14 -13.97
CA LYS A 120 2.52 10.77 -14.74
C LYS A 120 2.23 12.24 -15.02
N ARG A 121 1.05 12.56 -15.54
CA ARG A 121 0.62 13.95 -15.79
C ARG A 121 0.63 14.76 -14.48
N MET A 122 0.21 14.18 -13.36
CA MET A 122 0.22 14.88 -12.08
C MET A 122 1.64 15.21 -11.60
N VAL A 123 2.58 14.27 -11.75
CA VAL A 123 4.01 14.49 -11.43
C VAL A 123 4.62 15.55 -12.34
N GLU A 124 4.38 15.46 -13.65
CA GLU A 124 4.94 16.39 -14.65
C GLU A 124 4.41 17.82 -14.49
N ARG A 125 3.18 18.00 -13.98
CA ARG A 125 2.66 19.34 -13.60
C ARG A 125 3.49 20.03 -12.53
N TYR A 126 4.20 19.29 -11.69
CA TYR A 126 5.10 19.84 -10.67
C TYR A 126 6.56 19.95 -11.17
N GLY A 127 6.77 19.84 -12.49
CA GLY A 127 8.07 20.08 -13.14
C GLY A 127 9.08 18.94 -12.95
N ARG A 128 8.63 17.75 -12.56
CA ARG A 128 9.48 16.56 -12.40
C ARG A 128 9.21 15.53 -13.49
N HIS A 129 10.19 14.69 -13.76
CA HIS A 129 10.05 13.63 -14.75
C HIS A 129 9.39 12.39 -14.14
N CYS A 130 8.59 11.70 -14.95
CA CYS A 130 7.97 10.45 -14.56
C CYS A 130 8.11 9.36 -15.64
N LEU A 131 8.82 8.29 -15.28
CA LEU A 131 9.02 7.09 -16.08
C LEU A 131 7.97 6.04 -15.71
N LEU A 132 7.26 5.51 -16.71
CA LEU A 132 6.27 4.45 -16.53
C LEU A 132 6.87 3.10 -16.98
N ILE A 133 6.79 2.10 -16.12
CA ILE A 133 7.32 0.75 -16.34
C ILE A 133 6.22 -0.25 -16.04
N GLU A 134 5.56 -0.71 -17.09
CA GLU A 134 4.48 -1.70 -17.00
C GLU A 134 5.04 -3.13 -16.96
N GLY A 135 4.56 -3.95 -16.03
CA GLY A 135 4.87 -5.36 -15.95
C GLY A 135 4.62 -5.97 -14.58
N ASP A 136 4.83 -7.28 -14.48
CA ASP A 136 4.47 -8.06 -13.31
C ASP A 136 5.63 -8.23 -12.32
N LEU A 137 5.54 -7.55 -11.18
CA LEU A 137 6.53 -7.60 -10.10
C LEU A 137 6.60 -8.97 -9.39
N ARG A 138 5.64 -9.86 -9.62
CA ARG A 138 5.74 -11.28 -9.19
C ARG A 138 6.91 -11.99 -9.88
N GLN A 139 7.36 -11.47 -11.02
CA GLN A 139 8.50 -12.02 -11.76
C GLN A 139 9.82 -11.37 -11.30
N PRO A 140 10.80 -12.16 -10.80
CA PRO A 140 12.08 -11.61 -10.34
C PRO A 140 12.86 -10.84 -11.40
N SER A 141 12.77 -11.26 -12.66
CA SER A 141 13.43 -10.60 -13.79
C SER A 141 12.92 -9.18 -14.02
N PHE A 142 11.62 -8.95 -13.79
CA PHE A 142 11.01 -7.64 -13.97
C PHE A 142 11.52 -6.64 -12.93
N SER A 143 11.80 -7.08 -11.69
CA SER A 143 12.44 -6.21 -10.68
C SER A 143 13.81 -5.69 -11.14
N VAL A 144 14.59 -6.54 -11.82
CA VAL A 144 15.88 -6.14 -12.41
C VAL A 144 15.67 -5.14 -13.55
N GLU A 145 14.66 -5.37 -14.39
CA GLU A 145 14.30 -4.46 -15.49
C GLU A 145 13.89 -3.07 -14.97
N VAL A 146 13.05 -3.00 -13.93
CA VAL A 146 12.60 -1.74 -13.32
C VAL A 146 13.80 -0.91 -12.85
N VAL A 147 14.73 -1.53 -12.12
CA VAL A 147 15.94 -0.86 -11.64
C VAL A 147 16.83 -0.43 -12.81
N LYS A 148 17.05 -1.31 -13.80
CA LYS A 148 17.84 -1.02 -14.98
C LYS A 148 17.30 0.19 -15.75
N ARG A 149 16.01 0.20 -16.10
CA ARG A 149 15.37 1.29 -16.85
C ARG A 149 15.39 2.61 -16.08
N THR A 150 15.28 2.55 -14.76
CA THR A 150 15.41 3.73 -13.88
C THR A 150 16.82 4.31 -13.95
N LEU A 151 17.85 3.46 -13.86
CA LEU A 151 19.25 3.87 -13.97
C LEU A 151 19.59 4.40 -15.36
N GLU A 152 19.07 3.79 -16.42
CA GLU A 152 19.25 4.27 -17.80
C GLU A 152 18.61 5.66 -18.01
N SER A 153 17.48 5.91 -17.38
CA SER A 153 16.74 7.17 -17.56
C SER A 153 17.27 8.32 -16.70
N TYR A 154 17.70 8.03 -15.46
CA TYR A 154 18.04 9.07 -14.48
C TYR A 154 19.49 8.99 -13.96
N GLY A 155 20.24 7.95 -14.32
CA GLY A 155 21.64 7.74 -13.93
C GLY A 155 21.85 7.33 -12.47
N LYS A 156 20.79 7.27 -11.65
CA LYS A 156 20.87 6.94 -10.22
C LYS A 156 19.54 6.46 -9.66
N LEU A 157 19.60 5.93 -8.44
CA LEU A 157 18.48 5.58 -7.60
C LEU A 157 18.79 6.01 -6.16
N ASP A 158 17.90 6.76 -5.53
CA ASP A 158 18.05 7.23 -4.14
C ASP A 158 17.00 6.64 -3.20
N ILE A 159 15.79 6.38 -3.70
CA ILE A 159 14.64 5.98 -2.87
C ILE A 159 13.90 4.81 -3.52
N LEU A 160 13.62 3.77 -2.75
CA LEU A 160 12.78 2.65 -3.15
C LEU A 160 11.54 2.59 -2.25
N ILE A 161 10.36 2.76 -2.85
CA ILE A 161 9.07 2.62 -2.18
C ILE A 161 8.43 1.30 -2.63
N LEU A 162 8.27 0.40 -1.66
CA LEU A 162 7.65 -0.91 -1.80
C LEU A 162 6.20 -0.82 -1.34
N ASN A 163 5.30 -0.53 -2.27
CA ASN A 163 3.91 -0.19 -1.98
C ASN A 163 2.89 -1.08 -2.71
N GLN A 164 3.29 -1.87 -3.71
CA GLN A 164 2.36 -2.75 -4.43
C GLN A 164 1.74 -3.81 -3.49
N GLY A 165 0.45 -4.07 -3.64
CA GLY A 165 -0.22 -5.11 -2.87
C GLY A 165 -1.65 -5.37 -3.34
N VAL A 166 -2.14 -6.57 -3.05
CA VAL A 166 -3.52 -7.01 -3.27
C VAL A 166 -4.13 -7.50 -1.95
N GLN A 167 -5.45 -7.41 -1.83
CA GLN A 167 -6.17 -7.88 -0.65
C GLN A 167 -7.47 -8.55 -1.08
N PHE A 168 -7.63 -9.80 -0.64
CA PHE A 168 -8.83 -10.61 -0.83
C PHE A 168 -9.43 -10.88 0.54
N LEU A 169 -10.55 -10.24 0.85
CA LEU A 169 -11.23 -10.41 2.13
C LEU A 169 -11.95 -11.76 2.15
N GLN A 170 -11.76 -12.52 3.24
CA GLN A 170 -12.49 -13.75 3.54
C GLN A 170 -12.94 -13.72 5.00
N GLU A 171 -14.10 -14.30 5.30
CA GLU A 171 -14.63 -14.36 6.66
C GLU A 171 -13.96 -15.45 7.50
N SER A 172 -13.56 -16.55 6.87
CA SER A 172 -12.87 -17.66 7.53
C SER A 172 -11.57 -18.02 6.81
N ILE A 173 -10.60 -18.54 7.58
CA ILE A 173 -9.38 -19.13 7.03
C ILE A 173 -9.68 -20.33 6.12
N LEU A 174 -10.80 -21.02 6.35
CA LEU A 174 -11.22 -22.17 5.54
C LEU A 174 -11.64 -21.75 4.11
N ASP A 175 -11.99 -20.47 3.92
CA ASP A 175 -12.38 -19.92 2.62
C ASP A 175 -11.16 -19.41 1.83
N ILE A 176 -9.98 -19.38 2.45
CA ILE A 176 -8.73 -19.00 1.79
C ILE A 176 -8.19 -20.22 1.04
N SER A 177 -8.33 -20.20 -0.29
CA SER A 177 -7.70 -21.21 -1.13
C SER A 177 -6.17 -21.10 -1.10
N ASN A 178 -5.48 -22.22 -1.33
CA ASN A 178 -4.02 -22.23 -1.47
C ASN A 178 -3.55 -21.27 -2.58
N GLU A 179 -4.31 -21.16 -3.67
CA GLU A 179 -4.03 -20.25 -4.77
C GLU A 179 -4.15 -18.78 -4.34
N GLN A 180 -5.20 -18.43 -3.58
CA GLN A 180 -5.37 -17.08 -3.04
C GLN A 180 -4.21 -16.73 -2.09
N LEU A 181 -3.83 -17.66 -1.20
CA LEU A 181 -2.71 -17.48 -0.29
C LEU A 181 -1.41 -17.25 -1.05
N GLU A 182 -1.10 -18.12 -2.02
CA GLU A 182 0.12 -18.02 -2.81
C GLU A 182 0.15 -16.74 -3.63
N ASN A 183 -0.96 -16.38 -4.29
CA ASN A 183 -1.04 -15.13 -5.06
C ASN A 183 -0.81 -13.90 -4.19
N THR A 184 -1.36 -13.90 -2.96
CA THR A 184 -1.16 -12.80 -1.99
C THR A 184 0.32 -12.66 -1.62
N TYR A 185 1.00 -13.75 -1.26
CA TYR A 185 2.43 -13.70 -0.94
C TYR A 185 3.32 -13.36 -2.13
N ARG A 186 2.99 -13.90 -3.31
CA ARG A 186 3.69 -13.61 -4.57
C ARG A 186 3.61 -12.15 -4.96
N THR A 187 2.55 -11.44 -4.57
CA THR A 187 2.33 -10.03 -4.91
C THR A 187 2.82 -9.08 -3.82
N ASN A 188 2.54 -9.41 -2.55
CA ASN A 188 2.73 -8.48 -1.43
C ASN A 188 4.11 -8.64 -0.77
N ILE A 189 4.70 -9.84 -0.80
CA ILE A 189 5.92 -10.14 -0.04
C ILE A 189 7.10 -10.40 -0.95
N PHE A 190 6.98 -11.33 -1.90
CA PHE A 190 8.13 -11.71 -2.75
C PHE A 190 8.73 -10.54 -3.55
N PRO A 191 7.94 -9.61 -4.12
CA PRO A 191 8.51 -8.51 -4.86
C PRO A 191 9.30 -7.55 -3.98
N HIS A 192 9.03 -7.47 -2.66
CA HIS A 192 9.82 -6.66 -1.74
C HIS A 192 11.26 -7.18 -1.68
N PHE A 193 11.43 -8.50 -1.67
CA PHE A 193 12.75 -9.13 -1.73
C PHE A 193 13.41 -8.92 -3.09
N TYR A 194 12.68 -9.12 -4.19
CA TYR A 194 13.24 -9.01 -5.54
C TYR A 194 13.67 -7.57 -5.87
N MET A 195 12.81 -6.60 -5.59
CA MET A 195 13.12 -5.18 -5.78
C MET A 195 14.26 -4.72 -4.88
N THR A 196 14.24 -5.09 -3.59
CA THR A 196 15.33 -4.73 -2.67
C THR A 196 16.65 -5.33 -3.15
N LYS A 197 16.67 -6.61 -3.53
CA LYS A 197 17.87 -7.28 -4.04
C LYS A 197 18.39 -6.63 -5.33
N ALA A 198 17.50 -6.25 -6.24
CA ALA A 198 17.86 -5.59 -7.49
C ALA A 198 18.38 -4.15 -7.28
N ALA A 199 17.79 -3.41 -6.34
CA ALA A 199 18.13 -2.01 -6.08
C ALA A 199 19.39 -1.84 -5.22
N LEU A 200 19.61 -2.73 -4.25
CA LEU A 200 20.65 -2.59 -3.21
C LEU A 200 22.06 -2.27 -3.74
N PRO A 201 22.54 -2.86 -4.86
CA PRO A 201 23.86 -2.53 -5.40
C PRO A 201 24.03 -1.07 -5.84
N TYR A 202 22.93 -0.35 -6.07
CA TYR A 202 22.91 1.01 -6.61
C TYR A 202 22.57 2.08 -5.56
N LEU A 203 22.11 1.65 -4.37
CA LEU A 203 21.79 2.54 -3.27
C LEU A 203 23.07 2.97 -2.54
N LYS A 204 23.32 4.28 -2.52
CA LYS A 204 24.48 4.89 -1.82
C LYS A 204 24.12 5.27 -0.39
N PRO A 205 25.10 5.51 0.51
CA PRO A 205 24.83 6.10 1.81
C PRO A 205 23.93 7.33 1.72
N GLY A 206 22.88 7.39 2.54
CA GLY A 206 21.84 8.42 2.47
C GLY A 206 20.65 8.09 1.55
N SER A 207 20.64 6.92 0.92
CA SER A 207 19.47 6.36 0.25
C SER A 207 18.46 5.80 1.25
N SER A 208 17.23 5.54 0.82
CA SER A 208 16.18 4.98 1.69
C SER A 208 15.34 3.92 1.00
N ILE A 209 14.93 2.90 1.76
CA ILE A 209 13.91 1.93 1.36
C ILE A 209 12.75 2.08 2.34
N VAL A 210 11.55 2.25 1.81
CA VAL A 210 10.31 2.36 2.60
C VAL A 210 9.34 1.29 2.13
N SER A 211 8.78 0.53 3.05
CA SER A 211 7.73 -0.45 2.77
C SER A 211 6.41 0.03 3.33
N THR A 212 5.35 -0.06 2.53
CA THR A 212 3.99 0.14 3.00
C THR A 212 3.57 -1.13 3.75
N ALA A 213 3.22 -0.96 5.02
CA ALA A 213 2.65 -1.99 5.91
C ALA A 213 1.17 -1.66 6.17
N SER A 214 0.47 -2.49 6.94
CA SER A 214 -0.93 -2.25 7.29
C SER A 214 -1.19 -2.34 8.78
N VAL A 215 -2.16 -1.55 9.28
CA VAL A 215 -2.69 -1.69 10.64
C VAL A 215 -3.23 -3.09 10.92
N THR A 216 -3.66 -3.81 9.87
CA THR A 216 -4.15 -5.18 9.95
C THR A 216 -3.06 -6.18 10.36
N GLU A 217 -1.78 -5.80 10.33
CA GLU A 217 -0.69 -6.61 10.89
C GLU A 217 -0.72 -6.66 12.43
N ILE A 218 -1.27 -5.62 13.06
CA ILE A 218 -1.29 -5.46 14.53
C ILE A 218 -2.71 -5.70 15.08
N TYR A 219 -3.74 -5.28 14.34
CA TYR A 219 -5.14 -5.37 14.76
C TYR A 219 -5.93 -6.32 13.85
N ALA A 220 -6.66 -7.25 14.45
CA ALA A 220 -7.76 -7.90 13.74
C ALA A 220 -8.88 -6.87 13.52
N PRO A 221 -9.52 -6.80 12.34
CA PRO A 221 -10.66 -5.92 12.13
C PRO A 221 -11.74 -6.27 13.17
N GLU A 222 -12.21 -5.28 13.92
CA GLU A 222 -13.37 -5.43 14.79
C GLU A 222 -14.58 -5.69 13.88
N SER A 223 -15.21 -6.87 14.04
CA SER A 223 -16.46 -7.24 13.38
C SER A 223 -17.69 -6.80 14.19
#